data_AF-A0A7V6T9P4-F1
#
_entry.id   AF-A0A7V6T9P4-F1
#
_cell.length_a   1.000
_cell.length_b   1.000
_cell.length_c   1.000
_cell.angle_alpha   90.00
_cell.angle_beta   90.00
_cell.angle_gamma   90.00
#
_symmetry.space_group_name_H-M   'P 1'
#
loop_
_entity.id
_entity.type
_entity.pdbx_description
1 polymer ?
#
loop_
_entity_poly.entity_id
_entity_poly.type
_entity_poly.pdbx_seq_one_letter_code
_entity_poly.pdbx_strand_id
1 'polypeptide(L)'
;DRTLVEYAPVIFGPYLGKLIGVAYVFWFTHINSVIVREFGDFLLASFMPETPLIAFIIMLLILGAWATKSGLEVICRSNEFIFPLFMLSVTVIFILAAWEADFSHLLPIMENGIKPGLRGAWDPMAWRGEIIIVSMIFPYINSSDKAGKYLTYSVISIGLVLTLATILTTAVVGELAQYLAFPFFELARCISIGRFIERMEALVLVMWVAGVTIKVAVFYYVSALGAAQVFGLSDYRPIVLPIGFVLGVWSLELFQNSSQLIDWLTKTLPPYAFVFEIGIPLLLLIVACLRKKGGY
;
A
#
# COMPACT_ATOMS: atom_id res chain seq x y z
N ASP A 1 -0.13 15.52 -18.88
CA ASP A 1 1.30 15.88 -18.67
C ASP A 1 1.62 16.57 -17.34
N ARG A 2 0.70 16.60 -16.36
CA ARG A 2 0.95 17.24 -15.05
C ARG A 2 0.55 16.30 -13.92
N THR A 3 1.29 16.36 -12.83
CA THR A 3 0.96 15.62 -11.60
C THR A 3 -0.28 16.22 -10.94
N LEU A 4 -0.91 15.47 -10.03
CA LEU A 4 -2.05 15.97 -9.25
C LEU A 4 -1.74 17.28 -8.51
N VAL A 5 -0.55 17.39 -7.93
CA VAL A 5 -0.09 18.60 -7.21
C VAL A 5 0.03 19.80 -8.15
N GLU A 6 0.48 19.61 -9.38
CA GLU A 6 0.60 20.68 -10.38
C GLU A 6 -0.73 21.02 -11.06
N TYR A 7 -1.64 20.04 -11.17
CA TYR A 7 -2.93 20.23 -11.82
C TYR A 7 -3.93 20.95 -10.90
N ALA A 8 -3.84 20.76 -9.57
CA ALA A 8 -4.73 21.41 -8.62
C ALA A 8 -4.71 22.96 -8.70
N PRO A 9 -3.55 23.65 -8.79
CA PRO A 9 -3.48 25.10 -9.03
C PRO A 9 -4.13 25.56 -10.35
N VAL A 10 -4.15 24.72 -11.38
CA VAL A 10 -4.77 25.05 -12.67
C VAL A 10 -6.30 25.11 -12.55
N ILE A 11 -6.87 24.17 -11.79
CA ILE A 11 -8.31 24.07 -11.58
C ILE A 11 -8.78 25.13 -10.57
N PHE A 12 -8.17 25.15 -9.38
CA PHE A 12 -8.65 25.94 -8.23
C PHE A 12 -7.99 27.30 -8.08
N GLY A 13 -6.96 27.61 -8.85
CA GLY A 13 -6.13 28.80 -8.70
C GLY A 13 -4.96 28.57 -7.73
N PRO A 14 -4.03 29.54 -7.65
CA PRO A 14 -2.73 29.34 -7.02
C PRO A 14 -2.80 29.03 -5.52
N TYR A 15 -3.72 29.66 -4.78
CA TYR A 15 -3.81 29.49 -3.32
C TYR A 15 -4.45 28.16 -2.93
N LEU A 16 -5.69 27.91 -3.39
CA LEU A 16 -6.43 26.68 -3.06
C LEU A 16 -5.77 25.44 -3.66
N GLY A 17 -5.24 25.53 -4.88
CA GLY A 17 -4.51 24.41 -5.48
C GLY A 17 -3.23 24.07 -4.74
N LYS A 18 -2.48 25.07 -4.25
CA LYS A 18 -1.31 24.84 -3.40
C LYS A 18 -1.69 24.18 -2.08
N LEU A 19 -2.81 24.59 -1.46
CA LEU A 19 -3.32 23.96 -0.24
C LEU A 19 -3.64 22.46 -0.47
N ILE A 20 -4.31 22.14 -1.58
CA ILE A 20 -4.55 20.74 -1.98
C ILE A 20 -3.23 19.98 -2.16
N GLY A 21 -2.25 20.58 -2.84
CA GLY A 21 -0.93 20.00 -3.02
C GLY A 21 -0.24 19.70 -1.68
N VAL A 22 -0.24 20.65 -0.73
CA VAL A 22 0.28 20.46 0.63
C VAL A 22 -0.45 19.30 1.34
N ALA A 23 -1.78 19.24 1.22
CA ALA A 23 -2.58 18.19 1.84
C ALA A 23 -2.21 16.79 1.29
N TYR A 24 -1.96 16.65 -0.02
CA TYR A 24 -1.51 15.39 -0.60
C TYR A 24 -0.08 15.02 -0.19
N VAL A 25 0.84 15.99 -0.11
CA VAL A 25 2.19 15.74 0.39
C VAL A 25 2.16 15.23 1.83
N PHE A 26 1.34 15.85 2.68
CA PHE A 26 1.09 15.37 4.03
C PHE A 26 0.51 13.96 4.03
N TRP A 27 -0.53 13.70 3.23
CA TRP A 27 -1.16 12.40 3.11
C TRP A 27 -0.17 11.30 2.70
N PHE A 28 0.59 11.49 1.62
CA PHE A 28 1.56 10.51 1.15
C PHE A 28 2.66 10.26 2.18
N THR A 29 3.16 11.32 2.83
CA THR A 29 4.17 11.18 3.89
C THR A 29 3.61 10.44 5.09
N HIS A 30 2.40 10.77 5.51
CA HIS A 30 1.73 10.15 6.65
C HIS A 30 1.49 8.66 6.39
N ILE A 31 0.86 8.30 5.28
CA ILE A 31 0.62 6.89 4.92
C ILE A 31 1.91 6.12 4.79
N ASN A 32 2.96 6.71 4.22
CA ASN A 32 4.25 6.04 4.16
C ASN A 32 4.85 5.76 5.55
N SER A 33 4.66 6.66 6.52
CA SER A 33 5.11 6.43 7.90
C SER A 33 4.34 5.28 8.57
N VAL A 34 3.05 5.13 8.26
CA VAL A 34 2.23 4.00 8.72
C VAL A 34 2.75 2.70 8.11
N ILE A 35 3.01 2.66 6.80
CA ILE A 35 3.55 1.48 6.10
C ILE A 35 4.89 1.05 6.70
N VAL A 36 5.78 2.02 7.00
CA VAL A 36 7.07 1.76 7.64
C VAL A 36 6.89 1.19 9.06
N ARG A 37 5.87 1.66 9.80
CA ARG A 37 5.54 1.11 11.12
C ARG A 37 4.95 -0.30 11.03
N GLU A 38 4.00 -0.54 10.14
CA GLU A 38 3.42 -1.87 9.89
C GLU A 38 4.50 -2.91 9.56
N PHE A 39 5.49 -2.53 8.75
CA PHE A 39 6.64 -3.37 8.44
C PHE A 39 7.45 -3.76 9.67
N GLY A 40 7.79 -2.78 10.51
CA GLY A 40 8.56 -3.03 11.73
C GLY A 40 7.81 -3.93 12.70
N ASP A 41 6.53 -3.65 12.92
CA ASP A 41 5.65 -4.45 13.78
C ASP A 41 5.52 -5.90 13.27
N PHE A 42 5.40 -6.10 11.96
CA PHE A 42 5.38 -7.43 11.35
C PHE A 42 6.67 -8.22 11.62
N LEU A 43 7.84 -7.60 11.44
CA LEU A 43 9.13 -8.26 11.68
C LEU A 43 9.37 -8.59 13.16
N LEU A 44 8.99 -7.69 14.05
CA LEU A 44 9.08 -7.91 15.50
C LEU A 44 8.19 -9.07 15.94
N ALA A 45 6.93 -9.05 15.52
CA ALA A 45 5.95 -10.03 15.95
C ALA A 45 6.24 -11.43 15.40
N SER A 46 6.81 -11.52 14.20
CA SER A 46 6.87 -12.79 13.46
C SER A 46 8.25 -13.43 13.40
N PHE A 47 9.34 -12.65 13.55
CA PHE A 47 10.71 -13.17 13.28
C PHE A 47 11.78 -12.75 14.29
N MET A 48 11.80 -11.48 14.69
CA MET A 48 12.92 -10.89 15.43
C MET A 48 12.44 -10.04 16.62
N PRO A 49 11.80 -10.66 17.63
CA PRO A 49 11.20 -9.93 18.76
C PRO A 49 12.22 -9.19 19.63
N GLU A 50 13.47 -9.66 19.66
CA GLU A 50 14.56 -9.07 20.47
C GLU A 50 15.24 -7.86 19.78
N THR A 51 14.99 -7.64 18.49
CA THR A 51 15.55 -6.50 17.76
C THR A 51 14.73 -5.26 18.06
N PRO A 52 15.32 -4.08 18.32
CA PRO A 52 14.52 -2.89 18.55
C PRO A 52 13.84 -2.39 17.25
N LEU A 53 12.57 -1.97 17.35
CA LEU A 53 11.75 -1.48 16.22
C LEU A 53 12.48 -0.47 15.34
N ILE A 54 13.19 0.46 15.97
CA ILE A 54 13.93 1.54 15.30
C ILE A 54 14.96 1.02 14.29
N ALA A 55 15.55 -0.16 14.51
CA ALA A 55 16.52 -0.74 13.59
C ALA A 55 15.86 -1.09 12.24
N PHE A 56 14.65 -1.67 12.27
CA PHE A 56 13.89 -1.98 11.05
C PHE A 56 13.46 -0.72 10.31
N ILE A 57 12.99 0.29 11.05
CA ILE A 57 12.58 1.59 10.50
C ILE A 57 13.76 2.28 9.81
N ILE A 58 14.91 2.42 10.48
CA ILE A 58 16.09 3.07 9.91
C ILE A 58 16.56 2.33 8.65
N MET A 59 16.65 1.00 8.70
CA MET A 59 17.06 0.19 7.55
C MET A 59 16.14 0.44 6.34
N LEU A 60 14.83 0.36 6.53
CA LEU A 60 13.87 0.53 5.45
C LEU A 60 13.89 1.97 4.90
N LEU A 61 14.04 2.98 5.77
CA LEU A 61 14.12 4.38 5.34
C LEU A 61 15.42 4.71 4.60
N ILE A 62 16.55 4.10 4.96
CA ILE A 62 17.81 4.24 4.20
C ILE A 62 17.64 3.66 2.80
N LEU A 63 17.11 2.44 2.69
CA LEU A 63 16.87 1.80 1.39
C LEU A 63 15.87 2.60 0.54
N GLY A 64 14.76 3.04 1.15
CA GLY A 64 13.77 3.88 0.51
C GLY A 64 14.36 5.21 0.04
N ALA A 65 15.13 5.92 0.87
CA ALA A 65 15.76 7.18 0.51
C ALA A 65 16.77 7.00 -0.64
N TRP A 66 17.54 5.92 -0.63
CA TRP A 66 18.48 5.59 -1.70
C TRP A 66 17.75 5.30 -3.02
N ALA A 67 16.71 4.46 -2.99
CA ALA A 67 15.88 4.17 -4.16
C ALA A 67 15.21 5.45 -4.70
N THR A 68 14.63 6.28 -3.83
CA THR A 68 14.00 7.55 -4.20
C THR A 68 15.01 8.51 -4.85
N LYS A 69 16.21 8.67 -4.29
CA LYS A 69 17.25 9.54 -4.89
C LYS A 69 17.74 9.02 -6.24
N SER A 70 17.77 7.70 -6.41
CA SER A 70 18.13 7.04 -7.66
C SER A 70 17.09 7.24 -8.77
N GLY A 71 15.86 7.63 -8.39
CA GLY A 71 14.81 8.08 -9.30
C GLY A 71 13.78 7.01 -9.66
N LEU A 72 12.68 7.47 -10.27
CA LEU A 72 11.52 6.63 -10.58
C LEU A 72 11.86 5.43 -11.48
N GLU A 73 12.75 5.61 -12.45
CA GLU A 73 13.15 4.51 -13.35
C GLU A 73 13.81 3.36 -12.60
N VAL A 74 14.66 3.65 -11.61
CA VAL A 74 15.31 2.62 -10.79
C VAL A 74 14.27 1.87 -9.96
N ILE A 75 13.32 2.58 -9.35
CA ILE A 75 12.20 1.96 -8.60
C ILE A 75 11.39 1.04 -9.52
N CYS A 76 11.06 1.49 -10.73
CA CYS A 76 10.31 0.70 -11.71
C CYS A 76 11.07 -0.56 -12.15
N ARG A 77 12.37 -0.44 -12.48
CA ARG A 77 13.22 -1.58 -12.86
C ARG A 77 13.36 -2.60 -11.72
N SER A 78 13.50 -2.13 -10.48
CA SER A 78 13.50 -3.01 -9.31
C SER A 78 12.16 -3.73 -9.13
N ASN A 79 11.05 -3.03 -9.34
CA ASN A 79 9.71 -3.63 -9.28
C ASN A 79 9.49 -4.65 -10.41
N GLU A 80 9.98 -4.40 -11.62
CA GLU A 80 9.89 -5.33 -12.75
C GLU A 80 10.59 -6.68 -12.45
N PHE A 81 11.67 -6.65 -11.66
CA PHE A 81 12.34 -7.86 -11.20
C PHE A 81 11.63 -8.54 -10.01
N ILE A 82 11.19 -7.75 -9.02
CA ILE A 82 10.59 -8.28 -7.78
C ILE A 82 9.18 -8.83 -8.03
N PHE A 83 8.38 -8.18 -8.89
CA PHE A 83 6.98 -8.51 -9.08
C PHE A 83 6.73 -9.94 -9.61
N PRO A 84 7.47 -10.45 -10.62
CA PRO A 84 7.33 -11.85 -11.05
C PRO A 84 7.69 -12.85 -9.94
N LEU A 85 8.72 -12.58 -9.14
CA LEU A 85 9.11 -13.43 -8.02
C LEU A 85 8.05 -13.45 -6.93
N PHE A 86 7.45 -12.28 -6.66
CA PHE A 86 6.32 -12.15 -5.75
C PHE A 86 5.12 -12.97 -6.26
N MET A 87 4.73 -12.82 -7.53
CA MET A 87 3.60 -13.55 -8.10
C MET A 87 3.83 -15.05 -8.13
N LEU A 88 5.05 -15.50 -8.47
CA LEU A 88 5.42 -16.91 -8.42
C LEU A 88 5.27 -17.46 -7.00
N SER A 89 5.80 -16.76 -6.01
CA SER A 89 5.79 -17.19 -4.62
C SER A 89 4.37 -17.22 -4.04
N VAL A 90 3.53 -16.21 -4.33
CA VAL A 90 2.10 -16.23 -3.97
C VAL A 90 1.38 -17.40 -4.64
N THR A 91 1.66 -17.67 -5.92
CA THR A 91 1.06 -18.78 -6.65
C THR A 91 1.43 -20.12 -6.03
N VAL A 92 2.70 -20.32 -5.66
CA VAL A 92 3.16 -21.53 -4.97
C VAL A 92 2.44 -21.68 -3.63
N ILE A 93 2.38 -20.63 -2.81
CA ILE A 93 1.66 -20.66 -1.52
C ILE A 93 0.19 -21.02 -1.73
N PHE A 94 -0.48 -20.42 -2.71
CA PHE A 94 -1.89 -20.73 -2.99
C PHE A 94 -2.10 -22.17 -3.41
N ILE A 95 -1.23 -22.69 -4.28
CA ILE A 95 -1.31 -24.09 -4.71
C ILE A 95 -1.17 -25.00 -3.50
N LEU A 96 -0.13 -24.82 -2.68
CA LEU A 96 0.15 -25.67 -1.52
C LEU A 96 -0.94 -25.54 -0.45
N ALA A 97 -1.40 -24.32 -0.17
CA ALA A 97 -2.50 -24.06 0.76
C ALA A 97 -3.80 -24.75 0.35
N ALA A 98 -4.07 -24.87 -0.95
CA ALA A 98 -5.25 -25.57 -1.44
C ALA A 98 -5.25 -27.08 -1.12
N TRP A 99 -4.08 -27.69 -0.87
CA TRP A 99 -4.00 -29.10 -0.43
C TRP A 99 -4.37 -29.27 1.04
N GLU A 100 -4.15 -28.25 1.86
CA GLU A 100 -4.48 -28.25 3.30
C GLU A 100 -5.87 -27.66 3.59
N ALA A 101 -6.54 -27.10 2.58
CA ALA A 101 -7.78 -26.37 2.74
C ALA A 101 -8.96 -27.30 3.04
N ASP A 102 -9.63 -27.07 4.17
CA ASP A 102 -10.96 -27.59 4.42
C ASP A 102 -12.01 -26.55 4.02
N PHE A 103 -12.56 -26.73 2.82
CA PHE A 103 -13.59 -25.82 2.28
C PHE A 103 -14.91 -25.85 3.06
N SER A 104 -15.11 -26.79 3.99
CA SER A 104 -16.27 -26.76 4.88
C SER A 104 -16.25 -25.56 5.83
N HIS A 105 -15.07 -25.01 6.14
CA HIS A 105 -14.92 -23.76 6.92
C HIS A 105 -15.50 -22.52 6.22
N LEU A 106 -15.79 -22.59 4.93
CA LEU A 106 -16.46 -21.50 4.20
C LEU A 106 -17.99 -21.54 4.38
N LEU A 107 -18.53 -22.64 4.90
CA LEU A 107 -19.95 -22.84 5.11
C LEU A 107 -20.33 -22.52 6.57
N PRO A 108 -21.54 -22.00 6.80
CA PRO A 108 -22.52 -21.52 5.81
C PRO A 108 -22.13 -20.16 5.17
N ILE A 109 -22.22 -20.08 3.84
CA ILE A 109 -22.02 -18.81 3.12
C ILE A 109 -23.21 -17.89 3.35
N MET A 110 -22.95 -16.65 3.80
CA MET A 110 -23.96 -15.61 4.01
C MET A 110 -25.08 -15.99 5.00
N GLU A 111 -24.77 -16.77 6.04
CA GLU A 111 -25.74 -17.13 7.10
C GLU A 111 -26.46 -15.91 7.69
N ASN A 112 -25.71 -14.84 7.93
CA ASN A 112 -26.21 -13.58 8.48
C ASN A 112 -26.59 -12.56 7.38
N GLY A 113 -26.83 -13.04 6.15
CA GLY A 113 -27.11 -12.24 4.96
C GLY A 113 -25.87 -11.57 4.36
N ILE A 114 -26.10 -10.64 3.42
CA ILE A 114 -25.02 -9.96 2.66
C ILE A 114 -24.38 -8.80 3.48
N LYS A 115 -25.12 -8.25 4.44
CA LYS A 115 -24.71 -7.05 5.19
C LYS A 115 -23.36 -7.19 5.92
N PRO A 116 -23.04 -8.30 6.60
CA PRO A 116 -21.73 -8.48 7.23
C PRO A 116 -20.58 -8.48 6.21
N GLY A 117 -20.77 -9.11 5.05
CA GLY A 117 -19.77 -9.10 3.97
C GLY A 117 -19.50 -7.70 3.42
N LEU A 118 -20.54 -6.90 3.20
CA LEU A 118 -20.37 -5.50 2.79
C LEU A 118 -19.68 -4.65 3.85
N ARG A 119 -19.97 -4.90 5.14
CA ARG A 119 -19.30 -4.21 6.23
C ARG A 119 -17.82 -4.62 6.34
N GLY A 120 -17.50 -5.90 6.16
CA GLY A 120 -16.11 -6.38 6.14
C GLY A 120 -15.30 -5.91 4.94
N ALA A 121 -15.96 -5.56 3.84
CA ALA A 121 -15.30 -4.96 2.67
C ALA A 121 -14.87 -3.49 2.90
N TRP A 122 -15.37 -2.83 3.94
CA TRP A 122 -15.12 -1.40 4.20
C TRP A 122 -13.63 -1.10 4.43
N ASP A 123 -12.98 -1.88 5.28
CA ASP A 123 -11.58 -1.68 5.66
C ASP A 123 -10.62 -1.88 4.46
N PRO A 124 -10.67 -3.00 3.71
CA PRO A 124 -9.78 -3.22 2.56
C PRO A 124 -10.07 -2.29 1.37
N MET A 125 -11.21 -1.61 1.33
CA MET A 125 -11.47 -0.59 0.29
C MET A 125 -10.51 0.60 0.40
N ALA A 126 -10.14 1.00 1.62
CA ALA A 126 -9.18 2.08 1.83
C ALA A 126 -7.81 1.73 1.25
N TRP A 127 -7.34 0.51 1.47
CA TRP A 127 -6.05 0.06 0.92
C TRP A 127 -6.01 0.03 -0.61
N ARG A 128 -7.17 -0.16 -1.27
CA ARG A 128 -7.27 -0.11 -2.74
C ARG A 128 -7.20 1.31 -3.29
N GLY A 129 -7.66 2.31 -2.54
CA GLY A 129 -7.71 3.68 -3.00
C GLY A 129 -6.34 4.36 -3.11
N GLU A 130 -5.29 3.75 -2.53
CA GLU A 130 -3.89 4.14 -2.72
C GLU A 130 -3.47 4.21 -4.20
N ILE A 131 -4.25 3.63 -5.12
CA ILE A 131 -4.10 3.84 -6.58
C ILE A 131 -4.07 5.31 -6.98
N ILE A 132 -4.58 6.23 -6.13
CA ILE A 132 -4.43 7.67 -6.32
C ILE A 132 -2.97 8.10 -6.52
N ILE A 133 -1.99 7.32 -6.04
CA ILE A 133 -0.56 7.55 -6.27
C ILE A 133 -0.21 7.61 -7.76
N VAL A 134 -0.96 6.90 -8.60
CA VAL A 134 -0.79 6.91 -10.06
C VAL A 134 -1.00 8.32 -10.60
N SER A 135 -1.83 9.16 -9.99
CA SER A 135 -2.01 10.55 -10.42
C SER A 135 -0.73 11.41 -10.34
N MET A 136 0.25 10.99 -9.52
CA MET A 136 1.58 11.60 -9.44
C MET A 136 2.56 10.99 -10.44
N ILE A 137 2.36 9.73 -10.83
CA ILE A 137 3.27 8.97 -11.69
C ILE A 137 2.85 9.04 -13.17
N PHE A 138 1.56 9.26 -13.44
CA PHE A 138 0.96 9.27 -14.77
C PHE A 138 1.70 10.14 -15.80
N PRO A 139 2.20 11.35 -15.47
CA PRO A 139 2.95 12.16 -16.43
C PRO A 139 4.25 11.54 -16.94
N TYR A 140 4.77 10.53 -16.23
CA TYR A 140 6.03 9.86 -16.57
C TYR A 140 5.80 8.54 -17.33
N ILE A 141 4.56 8.22 -17.72
CA ILE A 141 4.23 7.02 -18.48
C ILE A 141 4.38 7.30 -19.99
N ASN A 142 5.27 6.56 -20.65
CA ASN A 142 5.55 6.74 -22.09
C ASN A 142 4.35 6.42 -23.01
N SER A 143 3.46 5.50 -22.63
CA SER A 143 2.28 5.10 -23.41
C SER A 143 0.99 5.40 -22.66
N SER A 144 0.69 6.69 -22.50
CA SER A 144 -0.46 7.19 -21.73
C SER A 144 -1.81 6.73 -22.28
N ASP A 145 -1.89 6.41 -23.58
CA ASP A 145 -3.07 5.87 -24.27
C ASP A 145 -3.51 4.50 -23.71
N LYS A 146 -2.54 3.67 -23.30
CA LYS A 146 -2.80 2.34 -22.73
C LYS A 146 -2.81 2.34 -21.20
N ALA A 147 -2.37 3.41 -20.56
CA ALA A 147 -2.24 3.49 -19.11
C ALA A 147 -3.54 3.13 -18.39
N GLY A 148 -4.68 3.69 -18.83
CA GLY A 148 -5.99 3.38 -18.24
C GLY A 148 -6.35 1.89 -18.30
N LYS A 149 -6.06 1.21 -19.41
CA LYS A 149 -6.29 -0.23 -19.57
C LYS A 149 -5.45 -1.05 -18.58
N TYR A 150 -4.15 -0.77 -18.49
CA TYR A 150 -3.25 -1.51 -17.59
C TYR A 150 -3.54 -1.23 -16.11
N LEU A 151 -3.98 -0.01 -15.77
CA LEU A 151 -4.43 0.33 -14.42
C LEU A 151 -5.66 -0.49 -14.03
N THR A 152 -6.67 -0.57 -14.90
CA THR A 152 -7.86 -1.40 -14.67
C THR A 152 -7.49 -2.87 -14.48
N TYR A 153 -6.60 -3.42 -15.32
CA TYR A 153 -6.11 -4.79 -15.15
C TYR A 153 -5.37 -5.01 -13.84
N SER A 154 -4.60 -4.02 -13.38
CA SER A 154 -3.89 -4.08 -12.11
C SER A 154 -4.86 -4.15 -10.94
N VAL A 155 -5.88 -3.27 -10.92
CA VAL A 155 -6.91 -3.25 -9.85
C VAL A 155 -7.67 -4.56 -9.78
N ILE A 156 -8.13 -5.08 -10.93
CA ILE A 156 -8.87 -6.34 -10.99
C ILE A 156 -7.99 -7.49 -10.52
N SER A 157 -6.75 -7.59 -11.02
CA SER A 157 -5.80 -8.64 -10.62
C SER A 157 -5.52 -8.63 -9.11
N ILE A 158 -5.28 -7.46 -8.52
CA ILE A 158 -5.07 -7.32 -7.07
C ILE A 158 -6.32 -7.76 -6.31
N GLY A 159 -7.51 -7.35 -6.76
CA GLY A 159 -8.78 -7.77 -6.17
C GLY A 159 -8.96 -9.29 -6.16
N LEU A 160 -8.63 -9.96 -7.27
CA LEU A 160 -8.67 -11.42 -7.38
C LEU A 160 -7.67 -12.10 -6.45
N VAL A 161 -6.42 -11.65 -6.44
CA VAL A 161 -5.36 -12.23 -5.59
C VAL A 161 -5.71 -12.10 -4.10
N LEU A 162 -6.17 -10.94 -3.65
CA LEU A 162 -6.56 -10.73 -2.25
C LEU A 162 -7.82 -11.53 -1.86
N THR A 163 -8.77 -11.67 -2.79
CA THR A 163 -9.96 -12.50 -2.56
C THR A 163 -9.57 -13.97 -2.42
N LEU A 164 -8.71 -14.48 -3.31
CA LEU A 164 -8.18 -15.85 -3.22
C LEU A 164 -7.38 -16.08 -1.94
N ALA A 165 -6.55 -15.12 -1.54
CA ALA A 165 -5.82 -15.18 -0.28
C ALA A 165 -6.78 -15.29 0.91
N THR A 166 -7.85 -14.50 0.93
CA THR A 166 -8.86 -14.53 2.00
C THR A 166 -9.58 -15.87 2.04
N ILE A 167 -10.03 -16.38 0.89
CA ILE A 167 -10.72 -17.67 0.78
C ILE A 167 -9.83 -18.81 1.31
N LEU A 168 -8.58 -18.88 0.84
CA LEU A 168 -7.65 -19.94 1.26
C LEU A 168 -7.26 -19.81 2.73
N THR A 169 -7.08 -18.58 3.22
CA THR A 169 -6.82 -18.35 4.65
C THR A 169 -7.98 -18.85 5.50
N THR A 170 -9.22 -18.51 5.16
CA THR A 170 -10.40 -18.99 5.90
C THR A 170 -10.57 -20.51 5.76
N ALA A 171 -10.31 -21.09 4.59
CA ALA A 171 -10.45 -22.53 4.39
C ALA A 171 -9.42 -23.35 5.20
N VAL A 172 -8.20 -22.84 5.37
CA VAL A 172 -7.15 -23.55 6.14
C VAL A 172 -7.27 -23.25 7.64
N VAL A 173 -7.44 -21.98 8.01
CA VAL A 173 -7.36 -21.53 9.42
C VAL A 173 -8.73 -21.55 10.12
N GLY A 174 -9.82 -21.51 9.36
CA GLY A 174 -11.18 -21.46 9.91
C GLY A 174 -11.48 -20.17 10.66
N GLU A 175 -12.34 -20.25 11.68
CA GLU A 175 -12.79 -19.09 12.47
C GLU A 175 -11.66 -18.36 13.20
N LEU A 176 -10.52 -19.03 13.45
CA LEU A 176 -9.37 -18.42 14.11
C LEU A 176 -8.76 -17.28 13.28
N ALA A 177 -8.99 -17.26 11.96
CA ALA A 177 -8.46 -16.24 11.06
C ALA A 177 -8.80 -14.80 11.50
N GLN A 178 -9.96 -14.60 12.12
CA GLN A 178 -10.41 -13.28 12.59
C GLN A 178 -9.61 -12.73 13.79
N TYR A 179 -8.90 -13.59 14.51
CA TYR A 179 -8.10 -13.22 15.69
C TYR A 179 -6.61 -13.07 15.38
N LEU A 180 -6.19 -13.35 14.14
CA LEU A 180 -4.80 -13.28 13.72
C LEU A 180 -4.45 -11.88 13.23
N ALA A 181 -3.35 -11.33 13.75
CA ALA A 181 -2.82 -10.05 13.26
C ALA A 181 -2.29 -10.15 11.82
N PHE A 182 -1.72 -11.30 11.45
CA PHE A 182 -1.16 -11.55 10.12
C PHE A 182 -1.69 -12.87 9.53
N PRO A 183 -2.98 -12.93 9.12
CA PRO A 183 -3.63 -14.19 8.73
C PRO A 183 -2.95 -14.91 7.57
N PHE A 184 -2.48 -14.17 6.56
CA PHE A 184 -1.80 -14.76 5.40
C PHE A 184 -0.43 -15.36 5.75
N PHE A 185 0.25 -14.80 6.74
CA PHE A 185 1.50 -15.37 7.25
C PHE A 185 1.24 -16.69 7.97
N GLU A 186 0.21 -16.75 8.82
CA GLU A 186 -0.19 -17.97 9.51
C GLU A 186 -0.71 -19.04 8.55
N LEU A 187 -1.43 -18.66 7.49
CA LEU A 187 -1.76 -19.58 6.39
C LEU A 187 -0.50 -20.28 5.86
N ALA A 188 0.57 -19.53 5.59
CA ALA A 188 1.82 -20.10 5.10
C ALA A 188 2.51 -21.01 6.12
N ARG A 189 2.34 -20.76 7.43
CA ARG A 189 2.85 -21.63 8.50
C ARG A 189 2.09 -22.95 8.62
N CYS A 190 0.81 -22.97 8.25
CA CYS A 190 0.00 -24.19 8.24
C CYS A 190 0.37 -25.16 7.11
N ILE A 191 1.09 -24.70 6.07
CA ILE A 191 1.47 -25.53 4.94
C ILE A 191 2.55 -26.53 5.36
N SER A 192 2.19 -27.82 5.44
CA SER A 192 3.10 -28.90 5.77
C SER A 192 2.88 -30.12 4.88
N ILE A 193 3.60 -30.18 3.75
CA ILE A 193 3.46 -31.30 2.81
C ILE A 193 4.54 -32.35 3.08
N GLY A 194 4.14 -33.43 3.75
CA GLY A 194 5.01 -34.55 4.09
C GLY A 194 6.08 -34.18 5.13
N ARG A 195 7.35 -34.49 4.84
CA ARG A 195 8.52 -34.12 5.69
C ARG A 195 9.51 -33.18 4.99
N PHE A 196 9.16 -32.66 3.81
CA PHE A 196 10.09 -31.93 2.95
C PHE A 196 9.80 -30.42 2.87
N ILE A 197 8.54 -30.01 3.05
CA ILE A 197 8.09 -28.63 2.93
C ILE A 197 7.47 -28.21 4.27
N GLU A 198 8.23 -27.48 5.09
CA GLU A 198 7.80 -27.12 6.47
C GLU A 198 7.98 -25.63 6.80
N ARG A 199 8.59 -24.83 5.91
CA ARG A 199 8.96 -23.43 6.19
C ARG A 199 8.54 -22.44 5.09
N MET A 200 7.28 -22.52 4.66
CA MET A 200 6.76 -21.66 3.58
C MET A 200 6.58 -20.21 4.02
N GLU A 201 6.53 -19.94 5.33
CA GLU A 201 6.44 -18.61 5.90
C GLU A 201 7.70 -17.76 5.63
N ALA A 202 8.84 -18.39 5.38
CA ALA A 202 10.05 -17.72 4.93
C ALA A 202 9.91 -17.07 3.54
N LEU A 203 9.12 -17.69 2.64
CA LEU A 203 8.81 -17.08 1.35
C LEU A 203 7.95 -15.82 1.51
N VAL A 204 6.98 -15.86 2.44
CA VAL A 204 6.16 -14.69 2.78
C VAL A 204 7.05 -13.55 3.27
N LEU A 205 8.02 -13.83 4.15
CA LEU A 205 8.95 -12.83 4.64
C LEU A 205 9.72 -12.13 3.51
N VAL A 206 10.37 -12.92 2.63
CA VAL A 206 11.20 -12.37 1.56
C VAL A 206 10.37 -11.51 0.62
N MET A 207 9.17 -11.98 0.27
CA MET A 207 8.22 -11.22 -0.54
C MET A 207 7.76 -9.93 0.13
N TRP A 208 7.44 -9.99 1.42
CA TRP A 208 6.94 -8.85 2.17
C TRP A 208 8.01 -7.77 2.30
N VAL A 209 9.24 -8.15 2.63
CA VAL A 209 10.39 -7.22 2.71
C VAL A 209 10.64 -6.56 1.35
N ALA A 210 10.69 -7.35 0.27
CA ALA A 210 10.93 -6.82 -1.06
C ALA A 210 9.79 -5.90 -1.54
N GLY A 211 8.54 -6.35 -1.39
CA GLY A 211 7.35 -5.62 -1.81
C GLY A 211 7.15 -4.32 -1.03
N VAL A 212 7.30 -4.36 0.30
CA VAL A 212 7.21 -3.17 1.14
C VAL A 212 8.34 -2.18 0.85
N THR A 213 9.56 -2.66 0.57
CA THR A 213 10.67 -1.76 0.18
C THR A 213 10.31 -0.97 -1.08
N ILE A 214 9.73 -1.62 -2.09
CA ILE A 214 9.25 -0.94 -3.30
C ILE A 214 8.09 0.01 -2.96
N LYS A 215 7.10 -0.44 -2.18
CA LYS A 215 5.95 0.38 -1.78
C LYS A 215 6.41 1.67 -1.09
N VAL A 216 7.30 1.54 -0.10
CA VAL A 216 7.88 2.68 0.61
C VAL A 216 8.66 3.59 -0.32
N ALA A 217 9.48 3.06 -1.22
CA ALA A 217 10.23 3.86 -2.18
C ALA A 217 9.30 4.68 -3.11
N VAL A 218 8.18 4.12 -3.56
CA VAL A 218 7.18 4.80 -4.40
C VAL A 218 6.49 5.92 -3.61
N PHE A 219 6.00 5.64 -2.41
CA PHE A 219 5.35 6.65 -1.56
C PHE A 219 6.31 7.77 -1.14
N TYR A 220 7.56 7.42 -0.85
CA TYR A 220 8.62 8.38 -0.53
C TYR A 220 8.95 9.25 -1.74
N TYR A 221 9.04 8.67 -2.94
CA TYR A 221 9.24 9.41 -4.19
C TYR A 221 8.13 10.42 -4.44
N VAL A 222 6.85 10.02 -4.38
CA VAL A 222 5.74 10.96 -4.64
C VAL A 222 5.62 12.03 -3.55
N SER A 223 5.98 11.71 -2.30
CA SER A 223 6.02 12.68 -1.20
C SER A 223 7.10 13.74 -1.46
N ALA A 224 8.31 13.32 -1.83
CA ALA A 224 9.42 14.23 -2.15
C ALA A 224 9.16 15.06 -3.41
N LEU A 225 8.65 14.43 -4.47
CA LEU A 225 8.28 15.12 -5.71
C LEU A 225 7.17 16.14 -5.47
N GLY A 226 6.09 15.75 -4.80
CA GLY A 226 5.00 16.66 -4.45
C GLY A 226 5.46 17.82 -3.58
N ALA A 227 6.32 17.56 -2.59
CA ALA A 227 6.88 18.61 -1.75
C ALA A 227 7.72 19.60 -2.57
N ALA A 228 8.58 19.10 -3.45
CA ALA A 228 9.36 19.92 -4.36
C ALA A 228 8.47 20.82 -5.24
N GLN A 229 7.41 20.26 -5.80
CA GLN A 229 6.44 21.00 -6.61
C GLN A 229 5.69 22.08 -5.82
N VAL A 230 5.25 21.76 -4.59
CA VAL A 230 4.56 22.72 -3.70
C VAL A 230 5.48 23.89 -3.30
N PHE A 231 6.74 23.60 -2.99
CA PHE A 231 7.71 24.59 -2.56
C PHE A 231 8.47 25.27 -3.71
N GLY A 232 8.25 24.84 -4.95
CA GLY A 232 8.91 25.40 -6.14
C GLY A 232 10.40 25.07 -6.21
N LEU A 233 10.80 23.91 -5.70
CA LEU A 233 12.18 23.43 -5.78
C LEU A 233 12.46 22.89 -7.19
N SER A 234 13.68 23.10 -7.69
CA SER A 234 14.12 22.60 -9.00
C SER A 234 14.38 21.09 -9.03
N ASP A 235 14.66 20.48 -7.87
CA ASP A 235 14.90 19.04 -7.70
C ASP A 235 14.28 18.57 -6.37
N TYR A 236 13.74 17.35 -6.35
CA TYR A 236 13.19 16.72 -5.16
C TYR A 236 14.26 16.02 -4.30
N ARG A 237 15.42 15.68 -4.86
CA ARG A 237 16.47 14.94 -4.14
C ARG A 237 16.94 15.59 -2.82
N PRO A 238 17.03 16.94 -2.70
CA PRO A 238 17.42 17.57 -1.43
C PRO A 238 16.40 17.36 -0.30
N ILE A 239 15.10 17.27 -0.62
CA ILE A 239 14.04 17.14 0.40
C ILE A 239 13.79 15.68 0.83
N VAL A 240 14.42 14.71 0.17
CA VAL A 240 14.32 13.29 0.52
C VAL A 240 14.74 13.07 1.98
N LEU A 241 15.93 13.50 2.41
CA LEU A 241 16.39 13.25 3.78
C LEU A 241 15.50 13.92 4.85
N PRO A 242 15.08 15.20 4.72
CA PRO A 242 14.09 15.79 5.60
C PRO A 242 12.79 14.98 5.70
N ILE A 243 12.25 14.51 4.58
CA ILE A 243 11.05 13.66 4.58
C ILE A 243 11.34 12.34 5.30
N GLY A 244 12.48 11.71 5.05
CA GLY A 244 12.90 10.48 5.75
C GLY A 244 12.94 10.63 7.26
N PHE A 245 13.45 11.77 7.74
CA PHE A 245 13.46 12.07 9.16
C PHE A 245 12.02 12.15 9.71
N VAL A 246 11.12 12.86 9.02
CA VAL A 246 9.70 12.94 9.39
C VAL A 246 9.04 11.55 9.39
N LEU A 247 9.30 10.73 8.36
CA LEU A 247 8.81 9.35 8.29
C LEU A 247 9.27 8.51 9.48
N GLY A 248 10.55 8.62 9.85
CA GLY A 248 11.12 7.91 11.00
C GLY A 248 10.48 8.32 12.32
N VAL A 249 10.33 9.63 12.55
CA VAL A 249 9.68 10.14 13.77
C VAL A 249 8.22 9.72 13.83
N TRP A 250 7.45 9.91 12.75
CA TRP A 250 6.04 9.54 12.73
C TRP A 250 5.82 8.04 12.87
N SER A 251 6.63 7.20 12.21
CA SER A 251 6.52 5.75 12.35
C SER A 251 6.75 5.27 13.79
N LEU A 252 7.60 5.94 14.57
CA LEU A 252 7.84 5.62 15.98
C LEU A 252 6.75 6.17 16.91
N GLU A 253 6.33 7.42 16.71
CA GLU A 253 5.53 8.16 17.69
C GLU A 253 4.02 8.08 17.48
N LEU A 254 3.54 7.79 16.25
CA LEU A 254 2.09 7.77 15.96
C LEU A 254 1.34 6.66 16.71
N PHE A 255 2.02 5.54 17.01
CA PHE A 255 1.43 4.38 17.66
C PHE A 255 2.31 3.86 18.79
N GLN A 256 1.71 3.62 19.94
CA GLN A 256 2.41 3.07 21.11
C GLN A 256 2.66 1.56 20.97
N ASN A 257 1.78 0.85 20.26
CA ASN A 257 1.86 -0.59 20.05
C ASN A 257 1.07 -1.02 18.80
N SER A 258 1.24 -2.28 18.39
CA SER A 258 0.61 -2.83 17.19
C SER A 258 -0.92 -2.93 17.29
N SER A 259 -1.48 -3.05 18.49
CA SER A 259 -2.93 -3.06 18.67
C SER A 259 -3.54 -1.70 18.33
N GLN A 260 -2.89 -0.60 18.75
CA GLN A 260 -3.32 0.75 18.39
C GLN A 260 -3.22 1.00 16.88
N LEU A 261 -2.17 0.46 16.24
CA LEU A 261 -2.01 0.52 14.79
C LEU A 261 -3.17 -0.20 14.07
N ILE A 262 -3.49 -1.43 14.47
CA ILE A 262 -4.60 -2.20 13.88
C ILE A 262 -5.95 -1.49 14.09
N ASP A 263 -6.19 -0.92 15.27
CA ASP A 263 -7.39 -0.14 15.54
C ASP A 263 -7.50 1.09 14.63
N TRP A 264 -6.37 1.78 14.41
CA TRP A 264 -6.31 2.91 13.50
C TRP A 264 -6.54 2.49 12.04
N LEU A 265 -5.93 1.39 11.57
CA LEU A 265 -6.09 0.85 10.22
C LEU A 265 -7.53 0.44 9.91
N THR A 266 -8.26 -0.06 10.89
CA THR A 266 -9.65 -0.53 10.71
C THR A 266 -10.67 0.58 10.89
N LYS A 267 -10.50 1.46 11.88
CA LYS A 267 -11.52 2.47 12.22
C LYS A 267 -11.26 3.86 11.64
N THR A 268 -10.00 4.27 11.57
CA THR A 268 -9.63 5.66 11.27
C THR A 268 -9.15 5.81 9.83
N LEU A 269 -8.35 4.87 9.34
CA LEU A 269 -7.81 4.92 7.98
C LEU A 269 -8.92 5.00 6.92
N PRO A 270 -10.01 4.19 6.93
CA PRO A 270 -10.97 4.24 5.83
C PRO A 270 -11.62 5.61 5.59
N PRO A 271 -12.25 6.27 6.60
CA PRO A 271 -12.80 7.60 6.38
C PRO A 271 -11.73 8.65 6.06
N TYR A 272 -10.53 8.53 6.65
CA TYR A 272 -9.41 9.44 6.38
C TYR A 272 -8.89 9.29 4.94
N ALA A 273 -8.73 8.07 4.45
CA ALA A 273 -8.26 7.73 3.11
C ALA A 273 -9.25 8.14 2.03
N PHE A 274 -10.54 7.88 2.20
CA PHE A 274 -11.54 8.23 1.20
C PHE A 274 -11.62 9.73 0.92
N VAL A 275 -11.24 10.59 1.85
CA VAL A 275 -11.11 12.04 1.58
C VAL A 275 -10.08 12.29 0.48
N PHE A 276 -8.91 11.65 0.52
CA PHE A 276 -7.82 11.86 -0.44
C PHE A 276 -7.95 11.01 -1.70
N GLU A 277 -8.54 9.83 -1.59
CA GLU A 277 -8.64 8.86 -2.69
C GLU A 277 -9.85 9.13 -3.58
N ILE A 278 -10.95 9.59 -2.99
CA ILE A 278 -12.24 9.78 -3.68
C ILE A 278 -12.70 11.23 -3.56
N GLY A 279 -12.75 11.79 -2.36
CA GLY A 279 -13.31 13.12 -2.08
C GLY A 279 -12.64 14.23 -2.88
N ILE A 280 -11.35 14.46 -2.66
CA ILE A 280 -10.61 15.53 -3.34
C ILE A 280 -10.54 15.30 -4.87
N PRO A 281 -10.28 14.09 -5.39
CA PRO A 281 -10.31 13.85 -6.83
C PRO A 281 -11.68 14.11 -7.47
N LEU A 282 -12.78 13.73 -6.83
CA LEU A 282 -14.13 14.06 -7.30
C LEU A 282 -14.38 15.57 -7.29
N LEU A 283 -13.96 16.27 -6.24
CA LEU A 283 -14.07 17.73 -6.19
C LEU A 283 -13.26 18.40 -7.31
N LEU A 284 -12.04 17.91 -7.57
CA LEU A 284 -11.21 18.37 -8.70
C LEU A 284 -11.94 18.13 -10.03
N LEU A 285 -12.53 16.95 -10.23
CA LEU A 285 -13.25 16.59 -11.45
C LEU A 285 -14.50 17.46 -11.66
N ILE A 286 -15.33 17.62 -10.63
CA ILE A 286 -16.55 18.44 -10.69
C ILE A 286 -16.19 19.88 -11.08
N VAL A 287 -15.18 20.47 -10.42
CA VAL A 287 -14.78 21.86 -10.70
C VAL A 287 -14.10 21.99 -12.07
N ALA A 288 -13.33 21.00 -12.50
CA ALA A 288 -12.76 20.93 -13.84
C ALA A 288 -13.85 20.95 -14.92
N CYS A 289 -14.89 20.12 -14.78
CA CYS A 289 -16.05 20.09 -15.67
C CYS A 289 -16.81 21.43 -15.69
N LEU A 290 -17.10 21.99 -14.52
CA LEU A 290 -17.81 23.27 -14.39
C LEU A 290 -17.04 24.44 -15.01
N ARG A 291 -15.70 24.45 -14.88
CA ARG A 291 -14.83 25.51 -15.43
C ARG A 291 -14.41 25.25 -16.88
N LYS A 292 -14.86 24.15 -17.50
CA LYS A 292 -14.41 23.68 -18.82
C LYS A 292 -12.88 23.60 -18.93
N LYS A 293 -12.20 23.32 -17.83
CA LYS A 293 -10.74 23.14 -17.78
C LYS A 293 -10.49 21.64 -17.69
N GLY A 294 -10.14 21.01 -18.81
CA GLY A 294 -9.84 19.58 -18.86
C GLY A 294 -10.57 18.79 -19.95
N GLY A 295 -11.22 19.45 -20.92
CA GLY A 295 -11.69 18.78 -22.13
C GLY A 295 -10.57 18.75 -23.19
N TYR A 296 -10.26 17.54 -23.68
CA TYR A 296 -10.23 17.37 -25.13
C TYR A 296 -11.68 17.45 -25.64
#